data_AF-A0A844M3T0-F1
#
_entry.id   AF-A0A844M3T0-F1
#
_cell.length_a   1.000
_cell.length_b   1.000
_cell.length_c   1.000
_cell.angle_alpha   90.00
_cell.angle_beta   90.00
_cell.angle_gamma   90.00
#
_symmetry.space_group_name_H-M   'P 1'
#
loop_
_entity.id
_entity.type
_entity.pdbx_description
1 polymer ?
#
loop_
_entity_poly.entity_id
_entity_poly.type
_entity_poly.pdbx_seq_one_letter_code
_entity_poly.pdbx_strand_id
1 'polypeptide(L)'
;SSDVNEDAGTVTYTVSLSNPSTQSVSVDYATANDSAIYGEDYDAISGTLIFAAGEISKTLTVAITDDNIDEAAQDYSVTLSNPTYAAVSGTEGSVTTTIIDNDAAPVASITNASIEEGGDLVFDVTLDRTSNAATTLSFKLSDGSAIAAEGDYPNTAEVSTDGGVSW
;
A
#
# COMPACT_ATOMS: atom_id res chain seq x y z
N SER A 1 -0.21 17.40 -4.05
CA SER A 1 -0.47 15.97 -4.16
C SER A 1 -1.78 15.76 -4.88
N SER A 2 -1.96 14.60 -5.50
CA SER A 2 -3.27 14.11 -5.92
C SER A 2 -3.51 12.78 -5.22
N ASP A 3 -4.66 12.64 -4.57
CA ASP A 3 -5.02 11.40 -3.92
C ASP A 3 -5.85 10.57 -4.91
N VAL A 4 -5.62 9.26 -4.96
CA VAL A 4 -6.35 8.31 -5.80
C VAL A 4 -6.70 7.08 -4.97
N ASN A 5 -7.88 6.50 -5.18
CA ASN A 5 -8.19 5.19 -4.61
C ASN A 5 -7.47 4.10 -5.40
N GLU A 6 -6.96 3.06 -4.75
CA GLU A 6 -6.36 1.91 -5.43
C GLU A 6 -7.29 1.23 -6.46
N ASP A 7 -8.63 1.25 -6.25
CA ASP A 7 -9.62 0.71 -7.21
C ASP A 7 -9.86 1.60 -8.43
N ALA A 8 -9.26 2.79 -8.49
CA ALA A 8 -9.47 3.72 -9.60
C ALA A 8 -8.91 3.18 -10.92
N GLY A 9 -8.01 2.19 -10.85
CA GLY A 9 -7.33 1.55 -11.97
C GLY A 9 -6.27 2.43 -12.66
N THR A 10 -6.51 3.73 -12.80
CA THR A 10 -5.51 4.67 -13.34
C THR A 10 -5.61 6.08 -12.75
N VAL A 11 -4.47 6.78 -12.71
CA VAL A 11 -4.38 8.23 -12.50
C VAL A 11 -3.99 8.91 -13.81
N THR A 12 -4.66 10.01 -14.16
CA THR A 12 -4.31 10.83 -15.32
C THR A 12 -3.73 12.17 -14.88
N TYR A 13 -2.55 12.51 -15.39
CA TYR A 13 -1.93 13.82 -15.18
C TYR A 13 -1.99 14.63 -16.46
N THR A 14 -2.30 15.92 -16.32
CA THR A 14 -2.25 16.88 -17.43
C THR A 14 -0.99 17.72 -17.33
N VAL A 15 -0.12 17.62 -18.33
CA VAL A 15 1.08 18.45 -18.46
C VAL A 15 0.76 19.61 -19.39
N SER A 16 0.97 20.85 -18.93
CA SER A 16 0.59 22.05 -19.67
C SER A 16 1.77 23.00 -19.90
N LEU A 17 1.78 23.66 -21.05
CA LEU A 17 2.60 24.83 -21.30
C LEU A 17 1.85 26.08 -20.85
N SER A 18 2.56 27.04 -20.23
CA SER A 18 1.95 28.31 -19.79
C SER A 18 1.50 29.21 -20.93
N ASN A 19 2.05 29.02 -22.13
CA ASN A 19 1.70 29.70 -23.37
C ASN A 19 2.07 28.82 -24.58
N PRO A 20 1.41 29.01 -25.73
CA PRO A 20 1.75 28.27 -26.95
C PRO A 20 3.12 28.69 -27.49
N SER A 21 3.87 27.72 -28.02
CA SER A 21 5.14 27.96 -28.72
C SER A 21 4.98 27.84 -30.23
N THR A 22 5.74 28.62 -31.00
CA THR A 22 5.86 28.43 -32.46
C THR A 22 6.86 27.33 -32.82
N GLN A 23 7.63 26.83 -31.85
CA GLN A 23 8.53 25.69 -31.98
C GLN A 23 7.93 24.47 -31.30
N SER A 24 8.38 23.28 -31.70
CA SER A 24 8.06 22.05 -30.95
C SER A 24 8.74 22.12 -29.59
N VAL A 25 8.00 21.81 -28.53
CA VAL A 25 8.50 21.75 -27.15
C VAL A 25 8.56 20.29 -26.73
N SER A 26 9.61 19.87 -26.05
CA SER A 26 9.69 18.54 -25.44
C SER A 26 10.04 18.60 -23.96
N VAL A 27 9.58 17.60 -23.21
CA VAL A 27 9.95 17.40 -21.81
C VAL A 27 9.92 15.90 -21.50
N ASP A 28 10.91 15.41 -20.78
CA ASP A 28 10.95 14.03 -20.31
C ASP A 28 10.10 13.89 -19.05
N TYR A 29 9.53 12.71 -18.82
CA TYR A 29 8.82 12.36 -17.60
C TYR A 29 9.26 10.99 -17.10
N ALA A 30 9.22 10.81 -15.77
CA ALA A 30 9.42 9.51 -15.13
C ALA A 30 8.66 9.45 -13.80
N THR A 31 8.14 8.28 -13.46
CA THR A 31 7.70 7.96 -12.09
C THR A 31 8.88 7.54 -11.21
N ALA A 32 8.76 7.75 -9.90
CA ALA A 32 9.69 7.24 -8.91
C ALA A 32 8.93 6.72 -7.68
N ASN A 33 9.45 5.65 -7.08
CA ASN A 33 8.95 5.13 -5.80
C ASN A 33 9.18 6.16 -4.69
N ASP A 34 8.19 6.32 -3.82
CA ASP A 34 8.39 6.89 -2.48
C ASP A 34 8.04 5.81 -1.44
N SER A 35 6.87 5.86 -0.80
CA SER A 35 6.37 4.73 0.00
C SER A 35 5.62 3.69 -0.85
N ALA A 36 5.09 4.09 -2.00
CA ALA A 36 4.56 3.18 -3.02
C ALA A 36 5.71 2.61 -3.88
N ILE A 37 5.63 1.33 -4.19
CA ILE A 37 6.62 0.52 -4.87
C ILE A 37 6.10 0.09 -6.25
N TYR A 38 6.90 0.38 -7.29
CA TYR A 38 6.66 -0.11 -8.64
C TYR A 38 6.49 -1.64 -8.67
N GLY A 39 5.40 -2.10 -9.31
CA GLY A 39 5.07 -3.51 -9.49
C GLY A 39 4.32 -4.12 -8.31
N GLU A 40 4.19 -3.36 -7.22
CA GLU A 40 3.29 -3.66 -6.09
C GLU A 40 2.09 -2.70 -6.21
N ASP A 41 2.29 -1.39 -6.09
CA ASP A 41 1.16 -0.45 -5.93
C ASP A 41 0.83 0.32 -7.22
N TYR A 42 1.79 0.43 -8.14
CA TYR A 42 1.59 1.12 -9.43
C TYR A 42 2.55 0.62 -10.53
N ASP A 43 2.18 0.88 -11.78
CA ASP A 43 3.04 0.62 -12.95
C ASP A 43 3.90 1.83 -13.30
N ALA A 44 5.22 1.66 -13.22
CA ALA A 44 6.16 2.74 -13.52
C ALA A 44 6.14 3.11 -15.01
N ILE A 45 6.14 4.40 -15.30
CA ILE A 45 6.21 4.94 -16.65
C ILE A 45 7.35 5.95 -16.79
N SER A 46 7.95 6.00 -17.98
CA SER A 46 8.86 7.07 -18.37
C SER A 46 8.81 7.30 -19.87
N GLY A 47 9.22 8.48 -20.31
CA GLY A 47 9.24 8.83 -21.73
C GLY A 47 9.45 10.31 -21.98
N THR A 48 9.17 10.73 -23.22
CA THR A 48 9.26 12.13 -23.65
C THR A 48 7.91 12.58 -24.20
N LEU A 49 7.37 13.66 -23.65
CA LEU A 49 6.23 14.36 -24.21
C LEU A 49 6.72 15.36 -25.26
N ILE A 50 6.06 15.38 -26.42
CA ILE A 50 6.33 16.32 -27.50
C ILE A 50 5.06 17.12 -27.78
N PHE A 51 5.10 18.42 -27.53
CA PHE A 51 4.07 19.38 -27.88
C PHE A 51 4.37 19.93 -29.27
N ALA A 52 3.43 19.76 -30.20
CA ALA A 52 3.54 20.39 -31.51
C ALA A 52 3.46 21.92 -31.38
N ALA A 53 3.90 22.65 -32.40
CA ALA A 53 3.74 24.11 -32.42
C ALA A 53 2.26 24.49 -32.23
N GLY A 54 1.99 25.37 -31.26
CA GLY A 54 0.64 25.80 -30.87
C GLY A 54 -0.08 24.88 -29.89
N GLU A 55 0.40 23.67 -29.63
CA GLU A 55 -0.17 22.76 -28.63
C GLU A 55 0.29 23.16 -27.22
N ILE A 56 -0.63 23.10 -26.25
CA ILE A 56 -0.36 23.55 -24.87
C ILE A 56 -0.64 22.49 -23.80
N SER A 57 -1.20 21.33 -24.15
CA SER A 57 -1.50 20.28 -23.17
C SER A 57 -1.24 18.89 -23.72
N LYS A 58 -0.77 18.01 -22.84
CA LYS A 58 -0.65 16.56 -23.04
C LYS A 58 -1.13 15.87 -21.77
N THR A 59 -1.46 14.59 -21.89
CA THR A 59 -1.78 13.74 -20.74
C THR A 59 -0.82 12.57 -20.65
N LEU A 60 -0.62 12.10 -19.43
CA LEU A 60 0.05 10.83 -19.11
C LEU A 60 -0.84 10.07 -18.11
N THR A 61 -0.85 8.76 -18.21
CA THR A 61 -1.65 7.87 -17.36
C THR A 61 -0.74 6.87 -16.68
N VAL A 62 -0.90 6.73 -15.36
CA VAL A 62 -0.22 5.71 -14.54
C VAL A 62 -1.28 4.70 -14.10
N ALA A 63 -1.03 3.41 -14.28
CA ALA A 63 -1.93 2.38 -13.76
C ALA A 63 -1.66 2.17 -12.27
N ILE A 64 -2.74 1.99 -11.51
CA ILE A 64 -2.71 1.70 -10.08
C ILE A 64 -3.08 0.23 -9.90
N THR A 65 -2.34 -0.47 -9.05
CA THR A 65 -2.65 -1.85 -8.69
C THR A 65 -3.73 -1.84 -7.62
N ASP A 66 -4.73 -2.69 -7.80
CA ASP A 66 -5.80 -2.96 -6.83
C ASP A 66 -5.59 -4.41 -6.36
N ASP A 67 -5.51 -4.63 -5.05
CA ASP A 67 -5.36 -5.97 -4.50
C ASP A 67 -6.33 -6.28 -3.33
N ASN A 68 -5.90 -7.07 -2.35
CA ASN A 68 -6.73 -7.51 -1.22
C ASN A 68 -5.96 -7.46 0.11
N ILE A 69 -4.89 -6.66 0.16
CA ILE A 69 -3.98 -6.50 1.28
C ILE A 69 -4.35 -5.18 1.97
N ASP A 70 -4.58 -5.21 3.29
CA ASP A 70 -4.78 -3.97 4.04
C ASP A 70 -3.46 -3.21 4.19
N GLU A 71 -3.38 -2.03 3.58
CA GLU A 71 -2.18 -1.20 3.53
C GLU A 71 -2.41 0.20 4.13
N ALA A 72 -1.31 0.87 4.46
CA ALA A 72 -1.37 2.31 4.72
C ALA A 72 -1.35 3.06 3.39
N ALA A 73 -1.86 4.29 3.37
CA ALA A 73 -1.72 5.16 2.21
C ALA A 73 -0.23 5.32 1.82
N GLN A 74 0.07 5.14 0.54
CA GLN A 74 1.42 5.13 -0.01
C GLN A 74 1.57 6.17 -1.13
N ASP A 75 2.79 6.70 -1.29
CA ASP A 75 3.09 7.78 -2.21
C ASP A 75 4.02 7.33 -3.33
N TYR A 76 3.78 7.80 -4.55
CA TYR A 76 4.78 7.85 -5.62
C TYR A 76 4.85 9.25 -6.22
N SER A 77 5.90 9.53 -6.99
CA SER A 77 6.06 10.82 -7.65
C SER A 77 6.20 10.71 -9.16
N VAL A 78 5.68 11.70 -9.89
CA VAL A 78 5.94 11.91 -11.32
C VAL A 78 6.76 13.18 -11.48
N THR A 79 7.91 13.09 -12.14
CA THR A 79 8.82 14.23 -12.33
C THR A 79 9.08 14.51 -13.80
N LEU A 80 9.08 15.80 -14.16
CA LEU A 80 9.42 16.34 -15.46
C LEU A 80 10.90 16.77 -15.49
N SER A 81 11.60 16.48 -16.59
CA SER A 81 13.01 16.82 -16.75
C SER A 81 13.38 17.14 -18.20
N ASN A 82 14.61 17.65 -18.41
CA ASN A 82 15.19 17.93 -19.72
C ASN A 82 14.28 18.72 -20.70
N PRO A 83 13.65 19.84 -20.29
CA PRO A 83 12.80 20.58 -21.20
C PRO A 83 13.60 21.19 -22.35
N THR A 84 13.04 21.16 -23.56
CA THR A 84 13.56 21.88 -24.73
C THR A 84 12.57 22.97 -25.14
N TYR A 85 13.08 24.18 -25.42
CA TYR A 85 12.25 25.36 -25.74
C TYR A 85 11.18 25.70 -24.69
N ALA A 86 11.35 25.20 -23.47
CA ALA A 86 10.55 25.47 -22.29
C ALA A 86 11.44 25.46 -21.04
N ALA A 87 10.86 25.84 -19.91
CA ALA A 87 11.47 25.67 -18.60
C ALA A 87 10.47 24.95 -17.68
N VAL A 88 10.98 24.05 -16.86
CA VAL A 88 10.23 23.45 -15.76
C VAL A 88 10.62 24.20 -14.50
N SER A 89 9.65 24.78 -13.80
CA SER A 89 9.89 25.59 -12.61
C SER A 89 9.67 24.76 -11.34
N GLY A 90 10.60 24.84 -10.39
CA GLY A 90 10.50 24.34 -9.01
C GLY A 90 9.49 23.20 -8.76
N THR A 91 8.46 23.49 -7.97
CA THR A 91 7.42 22.53 -7.54
C THR A 91 6.43 22.13 -8.64
N GLU A 92 6.46 22.76 -9.82
CA GLU A 92 5.58 22.40 -10.95
C GLU A 92 6.16 21.24 -11.76
N GLY A 93 7.45 20.95 -11.58
CA GLY A 93 8.13 19.85 -12.23
C GLY A 93 7.93 18.49 -11.56
N SER A 94 7.28 18.42 -10.41
CA SER A 94 7.08 17.16 -9.70
C SER A 94 5.73 17.15 -8.99
N VAL A 95 5.03 16.01 -9.05
CA VAL A 95 3.79 15.78 -8.34
C VAL A 95 3.88 14.46 -7.58
N THR A 96 3.67 14.53 -6.27
CA THR A 96 3.45 13.35 -5.43
C THR A 96 1.99 12.94 -5.51
N THR A 97 1.73 11.65 -5.64
CA THR A 97 0.39 11.05 -5.69
C THR A 97 0.27 10.03 -4.60
N THR A 98 -0.77 10.16 -3.80
CA THR A 98 -1.07 9.26 -2.69
C THR A 98 -2.11 8.25 -3.16
N ILE A 99 -1.75 6.98 -3.12
CA ILE A 99 -2.66 5.84 -3.31
C ILE A 99 -3.32 5.58 -1.95
N ILE A 100 -4.65 5.61 -1.96
CA ILE A 100 -5.50 5.40 -0.79
C ILE A 100 -6.04 3.99 -0.86
N ASP A 101 -5.61 3.19 0.11
CA ASP A 101 -6.11 1.85 0.39
C ASP A 101 -7.64 1.84 0.58
N ASN A 102 -8.28 0.85 -0.01
CA ASN A 102 -9.71 0.58 0.04
C ASN A 102 -10.04 -0.76 0.70
N ASP A 103 -9.03 -1.55 1.01
CA ASP A 103 -9.17 -2.81 1.68
C ASP A 103 -9.59 -2.64 3.16
N ALA A 104 -10.29 -3.65 3.65
CA ALA A 104 -10.72 -3.66 5.04
C ALA A 104 -9.61 -4.21 5.94
N ALA A 105 -9.43 -3.61 7.12
CA ALA A 105 -8.57 -4.18 8.16
C ALA A 105 -8.89 -5.68 8.43
N PRO A 106 -7.86 -6.53 8.62
CA PRO A 106 -8.02 -7.97 8.74
C PRO A 106 -8.84 -8.36 9.98
N VAL A 107 -9.61 -9.43 9.85
CA VAL A 107 -10.42 -9.99 10.95
C VAL A 107 -9.72 -11.23 11.49
N ALA A 108 -9.45 -11.22 12.80
CA ALA A 108 -8.88 -12.37 13.48
C ALA A 108 -9.94 -13.41 13.86
N SER A 109 -9.62 -14.68 13.69
CA SER A 109 -10.41 -15.80 14.16
C SER A 109 -9.56 -16.78 14.97
N ILE A 110 -10.20 -17.51 15.88
CA ILE A 110 -9.56 -18.53 16.72
C ILE A 110 -10.33 -19.84 16.61
N THR A 111 -9.62 -20.95 16.50
CA THR A 111 -10.22 -22.29 16.47
C THR A 111 -10.47 -22.84 17.87
N ASN A 112 -11.48 -23.71 18.00
CA ASN A 112 -11.66 -24.47 19.24
C ASN A 112 -10.62 -25.59 19.33
N ALA A 113 -10.12 -25.84 20.53
CA ALA A 113 -9.22 -26.94 20.83
C ALA A 113 -9.70 -27.73 22.05
N SER A 114 -9.37 -29.03 22.09
CA SER A 114 -9.63 -29.91 23.22
C SER A 114 -8.52 -30.95 23.32
N ILE A 115 -8.09 -31.26 24.53
CA ILE A 115 -7.06 -32.27 24.80
C ILE A 115 -7.36 -33.01 26.10
N GLU A 116 -6.77 -34.18 26.27
CA GLU A 116 -6.73 -34.88 27.57
C GLU A 116 -5.70 -34.22 28.50
N GLU A 117 -5.89 -34.39 29.81
CA GLU A 117 -4.97 -33.82 30.81
C GLU A 117 -3.51 -34.24 30.57
N GLY A 118 -2.60 -33.29 30.75
CA GLY A 118 -1.17 -33.49 30.56
C GLY A 118 -0.64 -33.17 29.15
N GLY A 119 -1.49 -32.69 28.24
CA GLY A 119 -1.09 -32.17 26.93
C GLY A 119 -1.20 -30.65 26.80
N ASP A 120 -0.58 -30.09 25.76
CA ASP A 120 -0.63 -28.67 25.44
C ASP A 120 -1.82 -28.35 24.52
N LEU A 121 -2.65 -27.39 24.90
CA LEU A 121 -3.71 -26.84 24.05
C LEU A 121 -3.11 -25.81 23.10
N VAL A 122 -3.16 -26.11 21.81
CA VAL A 122 -2.82 -25.17 20.74
C VAL A 122 -4.10 -24.59 20.16
N PHE A 123 -4.17 -23.26 20.12
CA PHE A 123 -5.24 -22.52 19.45
C PHE A 123 -4.68 -21.85 18.21
N ASP A 124 -5.23 -22.19 17.05
CA ASP A 124 -4.83 -21.52 15.81
C ASP A 124 -5.53 -20.16 15.74
N VAL A 125 -4.73 -19.11 15.64
CA VAL A 125 -5.21 -17.74 15.39
C VAL A 125 -4.86 -17.40 13.95
N THR A 126 -5.87 -17.03 13.16
CA THR A 126 -5.72 -16.70 11.75
C THR A 126 -6.29 -15.32 11.45
N LEU A 127 -5.69 -14.62 10.50
CA LEU A 127 -6.28 -13.46 9.84
C LEU A 127 -6.93 -13.90 8.54
N ASP A 128 -8.06 -13.30 8.19
CA ASP A 128 -8.81 -13.63 6.98
C ASP A 128 -8.24 -13.01 5.69
N ARG A 129 -7.34 -12.03 5.84
CA ARG A 129 -6.53 -11.46 4.77
C ARG A 129 -5.18 -10.97 5.30
N THR A 130 -4.29 -10.67 4.38
CA THR A 130 -2.98 -10.08 4.68
C THR A 130 -3.11 -8.60 4.99
N SER A 131 -2.16 -8.07 5.75
CA SER A 131 -2.01 -6.64 6.01
C SER A 131 -0.53 -6.32 6.03
N ASN A 132 -0.16 -5.21 5.40
CA ASN A 132 1.19 -4.66 5.46
C ASN A 132 1.38 -3.78 6.71
N ALA A 133 0.31 -3.56 7.48
CA ALA A 133 0.36 -2.98 8.80
C ALA A 133 0.50 -4.05 9.90
N ALA A 134 1.22 -3.71 10.98
CA ALA A 134 1.38 -4.60 12.11
C ALA A 134 0.03 -4.82 12.83
N THR A 135 -0.54 -6.02 12.68
CA THR A 135 -1.76 -6.42 13.40
C THR A 135 -1.39 -6.96 14.79
N THR A 136 -1.81 -6.25 15.85
CA THR A 136 -1.57 -6.68 17.24
C THR A 136 -2.86 -7.23 17.85
N LEU A 137 -2.81 -8.49 18.29
CA LEU A 137 -3.91 -9.14 19.01
C LEU A 137 -3.55 -9.30 20.49
N SER A 138 -4.50 -8.98 21.36
CA SER A 138 -4.39 -9.26 22.79
C SER A 138 -5.33 -10.40 23.14
N PHE A 139 -4.86 -11.35 23.95
CA PHE A 139 -5.70 -12.41 24.49
C PHE A 139 -5.67 -12.38 26.02
N LYS A 140 -6.66 -13.03 26.61
CA LYS A 140 -6.75 -13.26 28.05
C LYS A 140 -7.36 -14.62 28.30
N LEU A 141 -6.72 -15.40 29.16
CA LEU A 141 -7.31 -16.62 29.71
C LEU A 141 -8.32 -16.26 30.79
N SER A 142 -9.43 -17.00 30.84
CA SER A 142 -10.48 -16.83 31.84
C SER A 142 -10.99 -18.20 32.28
N ASP A 143 -11.25 -18.33 33.57
CA ASP A 143 -11.77 -19.57 34.15
C ASP A 143 -13.13 -19.94 33.55
N GLY A 144 -13.26 -21.22 33.23
CA GLY A 144 -14.51 -21.87 32.85
C GLY A 144 -14.82 -22.98 33.85
N SER A 145 -15.09 -24.19 33.36
CA SER A 145 -15.09 -25.38 34.21
C SER A 145 -13.68 -25.78 34.64
N ALA A 146 -12.66 -25.43 33.84
CA ALA A 146 -11.26 -25.46 34.26
C ALA A 146 -10.90 -24.15 34.97
N ILE A 147 -10.21 -24.24 36.11
CA ILE A 147 -9.90 -23.12 37.00
C ILE A 147 -8.38 -23.04 37.24
N ALA A 148 -7.78 -21.90 36.89
CA ALA A 148 -6.34 -21.71 37.04
C ALA A 148 -5.87 -21.80 38.50
N ALA A 149 -6.69 -21.31 39.43
CA ALA A 149 -6.39 -21.37 40.86
C ALA A 149 -6.43 -22.80 41.44
N GLU A 150 -7.10 -23.73 40.76
CA GLU A 150 -7.13 -25.15 41.12
C GLU A 150 -5.99 -25.96 40.46
N GLY A 151 -5.24 -25.31 39.55
CA GLY A 151 -4.08 -25.90 38.89
C GLY A 151 -4.38 -26.56 37.54
N ASP A 152 -5.59 -26.37 36.99
CA ASP A 152 -5.99 -26.99 35.71
C ASP A 152 -5.19 -26.44 34.53
N TYR A 153 -4.79 -25.17 34.60
CA TYR A 153 -3.98 -24.52 33.58
C TYR A 153 -3.17 -23.34 34.16
N PRO A 154 -2.02 -22.98 33.57
CA PRO A 154 -1.24 -21.84 34.00
C PRO A 154 -1.88 -20.51 33.56
N ASN A 155 -1.74 -19.45 34.36
CA ASN A 155 -2.18 -18.08 33.99
C ASN A 155 -1.26 -17.38 32.95
N THR A 156 -0.45 -18.15 32.25
CA THR A 156 0.50 -17.68 31.23
C THR A 156 0.31 -18.54 29.98
N ALA A 157 0.35 -17.91 28.80
CA ALA A 157 0.41 -18.63 27.53
C ALA A 157 1.63 -18.17 26.74
N GLU A 158 2.15 -19.09 25.94
CA GLU A 158 3.20 -18.84 24.95
C GLU A 158 2.56 -18.53 23.60
N VAL A 159 3.21 -17.70 22.79
CA VAL A 159 2.66 -17.22 21.52
C VAL A 159 3.65 -17.50 20.41
N SER A 160 3.27 -18.41 19.52
CA SER A 160 3.99 -18.63 18.28
C SER A 160 3.61 -17.58 17.23
N THR A 161 4.61 -17.10 16.49
CA THR A 161 4.43 -16.24 15.31
C THR A 161 4.80 -16.94 14.00
N ASP A 162 5.19 -18.22 14.04
CA ASP A 162 5.66 -19.01 12.91
C ASP A 162 4.77 -20.24 12.63
N GLY A 163 3.51 -20.19 13.06
CA GLY A 163 2.53 -21.27 12.85
C GLY A 163 2.76 -22.48 13.75
N GLY A 164 3.28 -22.25 14.96
CA GLY A 164 3.47 -23.28 15.99
C GLY A 164 4.81 -24.03 15.91
N VAL A 165 5.78 -23.52 15.15
CA VAL A 165 7.12 -24.13 15.03
C VAL A 165 7.99 -23.73 16.23
N SER A 166 7.86 -22.49 16.70
CA SER A 166 8.52 -21.93 17.89
C SER A 166 7.49 -21.23 18.78
N TRP A 167 7.68 -21.26 20.10
CA TRP A 167 6.74 -20.77 21.13
C TRP A 167 7.40 -19.77 22.09
#